data_AF-A0AAN0JCI2-F1
#
_entry.id   AF-A0AAN0JCI2-F1
#
_cell.length_a   1.000
_cell.length_b   1.000
_cell.length_c   1.000
_cell.angle_alpha   90.00
_cell.angle_beta   90.00
_cell.angle_gamma   90.00
#
_symmetry.space_group_name_H-M   'P 1'
#
loop_
_entity.id
_entity.type
_entity.pdbx_description
1 polymer ?
#
loop_
_entity_poly.entity_id
_entity_poly.type
_entity_poly.pdbx_seq_one_letter_code
_entity_poly.pdbx_strand_id
1 'polypeptide(L)' 'MLFMGSQKYPGENEFDSFVSSHGGNSNACTGYELTYYCFEVNKKYFQEALDKFAHFFISPLIMESSLEREIEAVDNG' A
#
# COMPACT_ATOMS: atom_id res chain seq x y z
N MET A 1 -7.48 -0.30 0.73
CA MET A 1 -7.61 -1.09 1.96
C MET A 1 -6.32 -1.84 2.27
N LEU A 2 -5.66 -2.46 1.29
CA LEU A 2 -4.37 -3.12 1.49
C LEU A 2 -3.23 -2.16 1.89
N PHE A 3 -3.32 -0.89 1.51
CA PHE A 3 -2.33 0.16 1.83
C PHE A 3 -2.43 0.69 3.27
N MET A 4 -3.41 0.23 4.04
CA MET A 4 -3.73 0.75 5.38
C MET A 4 -3.05 -0.03 6.52
N GLY A 5 -1.85 -0.55 6.23
CA GLY A 5 -1.02 -1.25 7.20
C GLY A 5 -1.22 -2.77 7.25
N SER A 6 -0.25 -3.41 7.88
CA SER A 6 -0.13 -4.85 8.09
C SER A 6 0.28 -5.15 9.53
N GLN A 7 0.17 -6.41 9.96
CA GLN A 7 0.61 -6.77 11.32
C GLN A 7 2.07 -6.39 11.63
N LYS A 8 2.97 -6.49 10.64
CA LYS A 8 4.39 -6.13 10.80
C LYS A 8 4.64 -4.63 10.69
N TYR A 9 3.85 -3.94 9.87
CA TYR A 9 3.94 -2.50 9.60
C TYR A 9 2.55 -1.86 9.78
N PRO A 10 2.16 -1.55 11.02
CA PRO A 10 0.79 -1.16 11.34
C PRO A 10 0.46 0.31 10.98
N GLY A 11 1.45 1.10 10.56
CA GLY A 11 1.24 2.50 10.21
C GLY A 11 0.38 2.64 8.95
N GLU A 12 -0.71 3.40 9.05
CA GLU A 12 -1.48 3.83 7.88
C GLU A 12 -0.58 4.69 6.98
N ASN A 13 -0.57 4.42 5.67
CA ASN A 13 0.27 5.10 4.66
C ASN A 13 1.79 4.99 4.88
N GLU A 14 2.26 4.05 5.72
CA GLU A 14 3.69 3.88 6.03
C GLU A 14 4.49 3.51 4.77
N PHE A 15 3.92 2.65 3.92
CA PHE A 15 4.55 2.24 2.67
C PHE A 15 4.69 3.40 1.67
N ASP A 16 3.61 4.15 1.42
CA ASP A 16 3.65 5.27 0.47
C ASP A 16 4.60 6.38 0.96
N SER A 17 4.62 6.64 2.27
CA SER A 17 5.58 7.56 2.90
C SER A 17 7.02 7.07 2.75
N PHE A 18 7.25 5.76 2.95
CA PHE A 18 8.56 5.15 2.77
C PHE A 18 9.04 5.27 1.33
N VAL A 19 8.20 4.91 0.36
CA VAL A 19 8.56 4.93 -1.05
C VAL A 19 8.82 6.36 -1.53
N SER A 20 7.94 7.31 -1.16
CA SER A 20 8.08 8.72 -1.53
C SER A 20 9.34 9.37 -0.92
N SER A 21 9.64 9.11 0.35
CA SER A 21 10.84 9.65 1.02
C SER A 21 12.15 9.07 0.48
N HIS A 22 12.09 7.93 -0.22
CA HIS A 22 13.23 7.26 -0.83
C HIS A 22 13.27 7.38 -2.36
N GLY A 23 12.63 8.42 -2.90
CA GLY A 23 12.72 8.80 -4.32
C GLY A 23 12.03 7.80 -5.25
N GLY A 24 10.91 7.26 -4.81
CA GLY A 24 10.08 6.32 -5.55
C GLY A 24 8.61 6.73 -5.57
N ASN A 25 7.78 5.91 -6.20
CA ASN A 25 6.34 6.04 -6.17
C ASN A 25 5.65 4.67 -6.22
N SER A 26 4.39 4.60 -5.84
CA SER A 26 3.56 3.38 -5.87
C SER A 26 2.30 3.62 -6.70
N ASN A 27 1.72 2.56 -7.26
CA ASN A 27 0.41 2.62 -7.89
C ASN A 27 -0.27 1.25 -7.86
N ALA A 28 -1.59 1.24 -8.05
CA ALA A 28 -2.38 0.04 -8.25
C ALA A 28 -3.55 0.31 -9.19
N CYS A 29 -4.00 -0.73 -9.88
CA CYS A 29 -5.17 -0.68 -10.73
C CYS A 29 -5.92 -2.01 -10.66
N THR A 30 -7.24 -1.93 -10.52
CA THR A 30 -8.13 -3.09 -10.54
C THR A 30 -8.90 -3.09 -11.86
N GLY A 31 -8.65 -4.12 -12.68
CA GLY A 31 -9.46 -4.44 -13.85
C GLY A 31 -10.55 -5.46 -13.52
N TYR A 32 -11.16 -6.04 -14.54
CA TYR A 32 -12.27 -7.00 -14.37
C TYR A 32 -11.85 -8.33 -13.71
N GLU A 33 -10.66 -8.84 -14.03
CA GLU A 33 -10.20 -10.17 -13.59
C GLU A 33 -8.91 -10.11 -12.76
N LEU A 34 -8.27 -8.93 -12.71
CA LEU A 34 -6.91 -8.77 -12.23
C LEU A 34 -6.79 -7.47 -11.46
N THR A 35 -6.08 -7.53 -10.33
CA THR A 35 -5.58 -6.34 -9.65
C THR A 35 -4.07 -6.33 -9.73
N TYR A 36 -3.52 -5.23 -10.22
CA TYR A 36 -2.09 -5.00 -10.31
C TYR A 36 -1.66 -4.01 -9.24
N TYR A 37 -0.52 -4.29 -8.62
CA TYR A 37 0.15 -3.44 -7.65
C TYR A 37 1.60 -3.29 -8.07
N CYS A 38 2.14 -2.06 -8.04
CA CYS A 38 3.55 -1.84 -8.29
C CYS A 38 4.12 -0.72 -7.42
N PHE A 39 5.45 -0.73 -7.32
CA PHE A 39 6.21 0.37 -6.78
C PHE A 39 7.57 0.46 -7.45
N GLU A 40 8.14 1.65 -7.41
CA GLU A 40 9.54 1.90 -7.72
C GLU A 40 10.20 2.60 -6.52
N VAL A 41 11.49 2.38 -6.31
CA VAL A 41 12.25 3.02 -5.24
C VAL A 41 13.74 3.00 -5.58
N ASN A 42 14.52 3.90 -4.99
CA ASN A 42 15.98 3.83 -5.08
C ASN A 42 16.50 2.45 -4.65
N LYS A 43 17.37 1.84 -5.46
CA LYS A 43 17.90 0.47 -5.31
C LYS A 43 18.38 0.15 -3.89
N LYS A 44 18.99 1.13 -3.20
CA LYS A 44 19.47 1.00 -1.82
C LYS A 44 18.37 0.56 -0.83
N TYR A 45 17.13 0.92 -1.10
CA TYR A 45 15.97 0.69 -0.22
C TYR A 45 15.03 -0.40 -0.74
N PHE A 46 15.36 -1.04 -1.87
CA PHE A 46 14.48 -2.01 -2.52
C PHE A 46 14.08 -3.18 -1.62
N GLN A 47 15.03 -3.72 -0.85
CA GLN A 47 14.74 -4.87 0.00
C GLN A 47 13.77 -4.54 1.13
N GLU A 48 13.89 -3.36 1.74
CA GLU A 48 12.98 -2.89 2.78
C GLU A 48 11.60 -2.52 2.19
N ALA A 49 11.57 -1.86 1.03
CA ALA A 49 10.33 -1.59 0.32
C ALA A 49 9.59 -2.88 -0.05
N LEU A 50 10.32 -3.88 -0.55
CA LEU A 50 9.74 -5.17 -0.93
C LEU A 50 9.17 -5.93 0.28
N ASP A 51 9.84 -5.88 1.43
CA ASP A 51 9.35 -6.49 2.68
C ASP A 51 8.04 -5.83 3.13
N LYS A 52 7.97 -4.49 3.11
CA LYS A 52 6.74 -3.74 3.41
C LYS A 52 5.61 -4.06 2.42
N PHE A 53 5.92 -4.06 1.12
CA PHE A 53 4.99 -4.37 0.04
C PHE A 53 4.44 -5.80 0.14
N ALA A 54 5.29 -6.79 0.41
CA ALA A 54 4.87 -8.18 0.56
C ALA A 54 3.85 -8.37 1.69
N HIS A 55 3.98 -7.61 2.79
CA HIS A 55 3.09 -7.71 3.93
C HIS A 55 1.67 -7.20 3.68
N PHE A 56 1.44 -6.49 2.57
CA PHE A 56 0.07 -6.24 2.08
C PHE A 56 -0.67 -7.56 1.82
N PHE A 57 0.03 -8.59 1.37
CA PHE A 57 -0.57 -9.87 0.95
C PHE A 57 -0.43 -10.98 2.01
N ILE A 58 0.36 -10.76 3.07
CA ILE A 58 0.59 -11.76 4.13
C ILE A 58 -0.44 -11.59 5.25
N SER A 59 -0.49 -10.42 5.87
CA SER A 59 -1.35 -10.14 7.04
C SER A 59 -1.79 -8.66 7.07
N PRO A 60 -2.63 -8.21 6.12
CA PRO A 60 -3.16 -6.84 6.12
C PRO A 60 -4.09 -6.63 7.33
N LEU A 61 -4.09 -5.43 7.92
CA LEU A 61 -4.89 -5.15 9.12
C LEU A 61 -6.38 -4.93 8.80
N ILE A 62 -6.70 -4.34 7.64
CA ILE A 62 -8.07 -4.05 7.21
C ILE A 62 -8.91 -3.43 8.34
N MET A 63 -8.56 -2.20 8.73
CA MET A 63 -9.23 -1.52 9.85
C MET A 63 -10.62 -1.00 9.45
N GLU A 64 -11.65 -1.28 10.25
CA GLU A 64 -13.02 -0.77 10.05
C GLU A 64 -13.07 0.76 9.95
N SER A 65 -12.30 1.47 10.79
CA SER A 65 -12.21 2.94 10.78
C SER A 65 -11.67 3.52 9.47
N SER A 66 -11.08 2.69 8.62
CA SER A 66 -10.53 3.08 7.34
C SER A 66 -11.42 2.65 6.16
N LEU A 67 -12.44 1.82 6.43
CA LEU A 67 -13.42 1.36 5.44
C LEU A 67 -14.32 2.51 4.96
N GLU A 68 -14.86 3.30 5.90
CA GLU A 68 -15.76 4.42 5.57
C GLU A 68 -15.07 5.48 4.70
N ARG A 69 -13.83 5.84 5.04
CA ARG A 69 -13.02 6.79 4.27
C ARG A 69 -12.71 6.27 2.86
N GLU A 70 -12.51 4.97 2.71
CA GLU A 70 -12.19 4.40 1.41
C GLU A 70 -13.41 4.27 0.50
N ILE A 71 -14.60 4.05 1.07
CA ILE A 71 -15.87 4.15 0.33
C ILE A 71 -16.01 5.56 -0.26
N GLU A 72 -15.79 6.61 0.54
CA GLU A 72 -15.82 7.99 0.05
C GLU A 72 -14.76 8.27 -1.03
N ALA A 73 -13.55 7.72 -0.89
CA ALA A 73 -12.48 7.92 -1.86
C ALA A 73 -12.80 7.27 -3.23
N VAL A 74 -13.48 6.11 -3.24
CA VAL A 74 -13.91 5.44 -4.47
C VAL A 74 -15.09 6.17 -5.12
N ASP A 75 -16.05 6.64 -4.34
CA ASP A 75 -17.28 7.26 -4.86
C ASP A 75 -17.03 8.65 -5.49
N ASN A 76 -15.94 9.31 -5.08
CA ASN A 76 -15.54 10.62 -5.59
C ASN A 76 -14.40 10.57 -6.63
N GLY A 77 -14.00 9.38 -7.08
CA GLY A 77 -12.89 9.14 -8.01
C GLY A 77 -13.27 9.08 -9.48
#